data_AF-A0A4P8H7J3-F1
#
_entry.id   AF-A0A4P8H7J3-F1
#
_cell.length_a   1.000
_cell.length_b   1.000
_cell.length_c   1.000
_cell.angle_alpha   90.00
_cell.angle_beta   90.00
_cell.angle_gamma   90.00
#
_symmetry.space_group_name_H-M   'P 1'
#
loop_
_entity.id
_entity.type
_entity.pdbx_description
1 polymer ?
#
loop_
_entity_poly.entity_id
_entity_poly.type
_entity_poly.pdbx_seq_one_letter_code
_entity_poly.pdbx_strand_id
1 'polypeptide(L)'
;MWVVDIELISEWLASLDDDSREHVVAAVELLEEHGPHLGRPLVDTVVASRHRNMKELRPGSSGRSELRILFAFDPRRHAILLIAGDKAGRWKSWYRRHIPSADDLFDEHLRTMEGK
;
A
#
# COMPACT_ATOMS: atom_id res chain seq x y z
N MET A 1 8.23 14.75 6.72
CA MET A 1 8.66 13.47 6.11
C MET A 1 8.19 12.30 6.97
N TRP A 2 7.44 11.39 6.38
CA TRP A 2 7.03 10.09 6.92
C TRP A 2 8.04 9.03 6.49
N VAL A 3 8.12 7.92 7.22
CA VAL A 3 8.88 6.75 6.79
C VAL A 3 7.93 5.84 6.02
N VAL A 4 8.28 5.39 4.82
CA VAL A 4 7.52 4.34 4.13
C VAL A 4 8.26 3.02 4.27
N ASP A 5 7.61 2.05 4.93
CA ASP A 5 8.12 0.70 5.08
C ASP A 5 7.63 -0.16 3.91
N ILE A 6 8.59 -0.66 3.13
CA ILE A 6 8.35 -1.45 1.92
C ILE A 6 8.69 -2.94 2.09
N GLU A 7 9.12 -3.38 3.28
CA GLU A 7 9.73 -4.70 3.48
C GLU A 7 8.83 -5.83 2.95
N LEU A 8 7.55 -5.79 3.30
CA LEU A 8 6.55 -6.81 2.92
C LEU A 8 6.25 -6.85 1.41
N ILE A 9 6.56 -5.80 0.66
CA ILE A 9 6.33 -5.74 -0.79
C ILE A 9 7.62 -5.71 -1.60
N SER A 10 8.79 -5.79 -0.96
CA SER A 10 10.10 -5.60 -1.58
C SER A 10 10.36 -6.59 -2.73
N GLU A 11 10.04 -7.86 -2.52
CA GLU A 11 10.17 -8.90 -3.57
C GLU A 11 9.25 -8.63 -4.76
N TRP A 12 8.01 -8.19 -4.51
CA TRP A 12 7.08 -7.81 -5.56
C TRP A 12 7.59 -6.60 -6.34
N LEU A 13 8.07 -5.57 -5.64
CA LEU A 13 8.63 -4.36 -6.26
C LEU A 13 9.84 -4.68 -7.14
N ALA A 14 10.70 -5.60 -6.69
CA ALA A 14 11.85 -6.07 -7.44
C ALA A 14 11.48 -6.91 -8.69
N SER A 15 10.27 -7.45 -8.74
CA SER A 15 9.77 -8.24 -9.87
C SER A 15 9.15 -7.41 -11.00
N LEU A 16 8.91 -6.11 -10.77
CA LEU A 16 8.30 -5.21 -11.75
C LEU A 16 9.27 -4.87 -12.89
N ASP A 17 8.70 -4.58 -14.06
CA ASP A 17 9.43 -3.89 -15.13
C ASP A 17 9.80 -2.46 -14.71
N ASP A 18 10.75 -1.87 -15.43
CA ASP A 18 11.32 -0.56 -15.07
C ASP A 18 10.26 0.54 -15.03
N ASP A 19 9.39 0.63 -16.04
CA ASP A 19 8.33 1.65 -16.10
C ASP A 19 7.35 1.50 -14.91
N SER A 20 6.90 0.27 -14.63
CA SER A 20 6.03 -0.01 -13.48
C SER A 20 6.69 0.35 -12.16
N ARG A 21 7.97 0.02 -12.00
CA ARG A 21 8.75 0.29 -10.79
C ARG A 21 8.93 1.80 -10.58
N GLU A 22 9.23 2.56 -11.62
CA GLU A 22 9.34 4.02 -11.56
C GLU A 22 8.03 4.67 -11.06
N HIS A 23 6.88 4.23 -11.55
CA HIS A 23 5.60 4.74 -11.08
C HIS A 23 5.35 4.45 -9.59
N VAL A 24 5.73 3.25 -9.12
CA VAL A 24 5.61 2.90 -7.70
C VAL A 24 6.53 3.76 -6.85
N VAL A 25 7.80 3.93 -7.26
CA VAL A 25 8.79 4.75 -6.54
C VAL A 25 8.30 6.19 -6.43
N ALA A 26 7.85 6.82 -7.53
CA ALA A 26 7.33 8.18 -7.51
C ALA A 26 6.11 8.32 -6.58
N ALA A 27 5.23 7.31 -6.53
CA ALA A 27 4.09 7.31 -5.61
C ALA A 27 4.51 7.16 -4.14
N VAL A 28 5.56 6.38 -3.85
CA VAL A 28 6.15 6.22 -2.52
C VAL A 28 6.81 7.52 -2.05
N GLU A 29 7.57 8.20 -2.90
CA GLU A 29 8.20 9.49 -2.57
C GLU A 29 7.17 10.54 -2.16
N LEU A 30 6.07 10.65 -2.93
CA LEU A 30 4.96 11.54 -2.58
C LEU A 30 4.27 11.14 -1.27
N LEU A 31 4.20 9.84 -0.98
CA LEU A 31 3.65 9.34 0.29
C LEU A 31 4.58 9.68 1.47
N GLU A 32 5.89 9.60 1.31
CA GLU A 32 6.88 10.03 2.31
C GLU A 32 6.80 11.53 2.58
N GLU A 33 6.62 12.34 1.55
CA GLU A 33 6.53 13.80 1.66
C GLU A 33 5.26 14.22 2.39
N HIS A 34 4.10 13.77 1.89
CA HIS A 34 2.80 14.28 2.30
C HIS A 34 2.13 13.46 3.41
N GLY A 35 2.46 12.17 3.53
CA GLY A 35 1.85 11.25 4.47
C GLY A 35 0.31 11.23 4.38
N PRO A 36 -0.43 11.33 5.52
CA PRO A 36 -1.89 11.28 5.54
C PRO A 36 -2.60 12.39 4.75
N HIS A 37 -1.90 13.46 4.36
CA HIS A 37 -2.46 14.50 3.52
C HIS A 37 -2.45 14.14 2.02
N LEU A 38 -1.75 13.06 1.62
CA LEU A 38 -1.81 12.56 0.27
C LEU A 38 -3.20 11.94 0.00
N GLY A 39 -3.92 12.52 -0.94
CA GLY A 39 -5.29 12.15 -1.29
C GLY A 39 -5.43 11.60 -2.71
N ARG A 40 -6.65 11.67 -3.24
CA ARG A 40 -6.91 11.32 -4.64
C ARG A 40 -6.16 12.28 -5.58
N PRO A 41 -5.65 11.81 -6.74
CA PRO A 41 -5.90 10.49 -7.34
C PRO A 41 -4.90 9.39 -6.93
N LEU A 42 -3.91 9.66 -6.07
CA LEU A 42 -2.90 8.66 -5.69
C LEU A 42 -3.32 7.76 -4.53
N VAL A 43 -4.15 8.24 -3.60
CA VAL A 43 -4.56 7.47 -2.42
C VAL A 43 -6.09 7.34 -2.33
N ASP A 44 -6.61 6.18 -1.91
CA ASP A 44 -7.99 6.02 -1.40
C ASP A 44 -8.04 5.46 0.01
N THR A 45 -9.24 5.51 0.58
CA THR A 45 -9.61 4.73 1.76
C THR A 45 -10.18 3.37 1.36
N VAL A 46 -9.73 2.33 2.05
CA VAL A 46 -10.22 0.96 1.87
C VAL A 46 -11.38 0.71 2.83
N VAL A 47 -12.60 0.98 2.39
CA VAL A 47 -13.80 0.98 3.26
C VAL A 47 -14.14 -0.39 3.83
N ALA A 48 -13.76 -1.48 3.15
CA ALA A 48 -14.08 -2.84 3.60
C ALA A 48 -13.11 -3.41 4.64
N SER A 49 -12.03 -2.68 4.97
CA SER A 49 -11.06 -3.08 6.00
C SER A 49 -11.63 -2.90 7.40
N ARG A 50 -11.19 -3.74 8.35
CA ARG A 50 -11.49 -3.53 9.78
C ARG A 50 -10.75 -2.31 10.37
N HIS A 51 -9.68 -1.87 9.71
CA HIS A 51 -8.87 -0.73 10.10
C HIS A 51 -9.31 0.55 9.38
N ARG A 52 -9.80 1.53 10.13
CA ARG A 52 -10.30 2.80 9.56
C ARG A 52 -9.22 3.62 8.82
N ASN A 53 -7.96 3.39 9.17
CA ASN A 53 -6.80 4.01 8.55
C ASN A 53 -6.18 3.16 7.43
N MET A 54 -6.80 2.04 7.01
CA MET A 54 -6.35 1.28 5.84
C MET A 54 -6.60 2.08 4.56
N LYS A 55 -5.56 2.19 3.75
CA LYS A 55 -5.50 2.97 2.51
C LYS A 55 -5.03 2.10 1.36
N GLU A 56 -5.25 2.63 0.16
CA GLU A 56 -4.73 2.08 -1.08
C GLU A 56 -3.90 3.15 -1.79
N LEU A 57 -2.65 2.83 -2.13
CA LEU A 57 -1.83 3.62 -3.04
C LEU A 57 -2.10 3.15 -4.47
N ARG A 58 -2.23 4.12 -5.39
CA ARG A 58 -2.54 3.94 -6.80
C ARG A 58 -1.47 4.60 -7.67
N PRO A 59 -0.29 3.96 -7.81
CA PRO A 59 0.72 4.39 -8.76
C PRO A 59 0.15 4.56 -10.18
N GLY A 60 0.84 5.36 -10.98
CA GLY A 60 0.59 5.42 -12.41
C GLY A 60 0.63 4.02 -13.03
N SER A 61 -0.13 3.84 -14.10
CA SER A 61 -0.26 2.55 -14.78
C SER A 61 0.34 2.65 -16.18
N SER A 62 1.18 1.68 -16.56
CA SER A 62 1.75 1.54 -17.90
C SER A 62 1.05 0.39 -18.63
N GLY A 63 0.66 0.62 -19.88
CA GLY A 63 -0.01 -0.40 -20.69
C GLY A 63 -1.33 -0.89 -20.11
N ARG A 64 -1.38 -2.16 -19.68
CA ARG A 64 -2.59 -2.82 -19.14
C ARG A 64 -2.54 -3.06 -17.62
N SER A 65 -1.45 -2.70 -16.95
CA SER A 65 -1.30 -2.92 -15.51
C SER A 65 -2.25 -2.00 -14.73
N GLU A 66 -2.65 -2.45 -13.55
CA GLU A 66 -3.35 -1.63 -12.58
C GLU A 66 -2.77 -1.92 -11.19
N LEU A 67 -1.59 -1.35 -10.94
CA LEU A 67 -0.84 -1.58 -9.71
C LEU A 67 -1.56 -0.95 -8.52
N ARG A 68 -1.75 -1.72 -7.45
CA ARG A 68 -2.38 -1.27 -6.19
C ARG A 68 -1.60 -1.79 -5.01
N ILE A 69 -1.48 -0.95 -3.99
CA ILE A 69 -0.78 -1.30 -2.75
C ILE A 69 -1.68 -0.95 -1.57
N LEU A 70 -2.07 -1.95 -0.78
CA LEU A 70 -2.76 -1.74 0.49
C LEU A 70 -1.73 -1.37 1.56
N PHE A 71 -2.01 -0.32 2.31
CA PHE A 71 -1.11 0.19 3.33
C PHE A 71 -1.87 0.86 4.47
N ALA A 72 -1.22 1.04 5.61
CA ALA A 72 -1.78 1.80 6.73
C ALA A 72 -0.72 2.66 7.41
N PHE A 73 -1.16 3.77 8.00
CA PHE A 73 -0.30 4.64 8.81
C PHE A 73 -0.31 4.19 10.26
N ASP A 74 0.86 4.02 10.86
CA ASP A 74 0.99 3.71 12.28
C ASP A 74 1.12 4.98 13.16
N PRO A 75 1.01 4.85 14.50
CA PRO A 75 1.20 5.99 15.43
C PRO A 75 2.60 6.60 15.44
N ARG A 76 3.63 5.94 14.91
CA ARG A 76 5.04 6.38 14.91
C ARG A 76 5.43 7.12 13.63
N ARG A 77 4.45 7.50 12.82
CA ARG A 77 4.61 8.18 11.54
C ARG A 77 5.26 7.32 10.45
N HIS A 78 4.98 6.03 10.46
CA HIS A 78 5.33 5.13 9.36
C HIS A 78 4.09 4.82 8.52
N ALA A 79 4.26 4.72 7.21
CA ALA A 79 3.30 4.11 6.30
C ALA A 79 3.80 2.70 5.96
N ILE A 80 3.09 1.68 6.42
CA ILE A 80 3.48 0.28 6.22
C ILE A 80 2.79 -0.24 4.96
N LEU A 81 3.56 -0.54 3.92
CA LEU A 81 3.04 -1.13 2.69
C LEU A 81 2.87 -2.64 2.90
N LEU A 82 1.62 -3.10 2.96
CA LEU A 82 1.29 -4.44 3.46
C LEU A 82 1.20 -5.47 2.33
N ILE A 83 0.49 -5.12 1.26
CA ILE A 83 0.23 -6.02 0.13
C ILE A 83 0.21 -5.21 -1.14
N ALA A 84 0.95 -5.67 -2.14
CA ALA A 84 0.96 -5.11 -3.49
C ALA A 84 0.52 -6.14 -4.54
N GLY A 85 0.01 -5.65 -5.67
CA GLY A 85 -0.31 -6.51 -6.80
C GLY A 85 -0.88 -5.77 -8.00
N ASP A 86 -0.98 -6.49 -9.12
CA ASP A 86 -1.64 -6.02 -10.33
C ASP A 86 -3.12 -6.45 -10.32
N LYS A 87 -3.99 -5.45 -10.35
CA LYS A 87 -5.45 -5.59 -10.28
C LYS A 87 -6.10 -5.72 -11.67
N ALA A 88 -5.33 -5.66 -12.77
CA ALA A 88 -5.84 -5.72 -14.13
C ALA A 88 -6.86 -6.86 -14.34
N GLY A 89 -8.10 -6.51 -14.68
CA GLY A 89 -9.18 -7.45 -15.02
C GLY A 89 -9.79 -8.27 -13.86
N ARG A 90 -9.37 -8.09 -12.60
CA ARG A 90 -9.81 -8.94 -11.46
C ARG A 90 -10.21 -8.17 -10.18
N TRP A 91 -10.98 -7.10 -10.34
CA TRP A 91 -11.16 -6.08 -9.30
C TRP A 91 -11.84 -6.58 -8.03
N LYS A 92 -12.98 -7.29 -8.13
CA LYS A 92 -13.75 -7.74 -6.96
C LYS A 92 -13.04 -8.86 -6.19
N SER A 93 -12.44 -9.81 -6.92
CA SER A 93 -11.74 -10.94 -6.30
C SER A 93 -10.46 -10.52 -5.60
N TRP A 94 -9.75 -9.51 -6.14
CA TRP A 94 -8.50 -9.03 -5.56
C TRP A 94 -8.73 -8.44 -4.16
N TYR A 95 -9.65 -7.48 -4.02
CA TYR A 95 -9.96 -6.90 -2.69
C TYR A 95 -10.48 -7.93 -1.70
N ARG A 96 -11.41 -8.80 -2.12
CA ARG A 96 -11.96 -9.85 -1.24
C ARG A 96 -10.86 -10.77 -0.69
N ARG A 97 -9.81 -11.01 -1.47
CA ARG A 97 -8.68 -11.84 -1.07
C ARG A 97 -7.66 -11.07 -0.22
N HIS A 98 -7.31 -9.86 -0.63
CA HIS A 98 -6.15 -9.16 -0.08
C HIS A 98 -6.47 -8.26 1.11
N ILE A 99 -7.70 -7.74 1.25
CA ILE A 99 -8.06 -6.90 2.40
C ILE A 99 -7.91 -7.67 3.72
N PRO A 100 -8.46 -8.88 3.90
CA PRO A 100 -8.28 -9.62 5.15
C PRO A 100 -6.80 -9.89 5.48
N SER A 101 -6.00 -10.24 4.48
CA SER A 101 -4.56 -10.48 4.68
C SER A 101 -3.81 -9.20 5.04
N ALA A 102 -4.15 -8.05 4.44
CA ALA A 102 -3.56 -6.77 4.82
C ALA A 102 -3.96 -6.38 6.25
N ASP A 103 -5.21 -6.64 6.63
CA ASP A 103 -5.67 -6.41 7.99
C ASP A 103 -4.89 -7.26 9.02
N ASP A 104 -4.63 -8.53 8.71
CA ASP A 104 -3.88 -9.45 9.56
C ASP A 104 -2.40 -9.03 9.70
N LEU A 105 -1.77 -8.61 8.60
CA LEU A 105 -0.41 -8.07 8.61
C LEU A 105 -0.31 -6.79 9.45
N PHE A 106 -1.30 -5.91 9.36
CA PHE A 106 -1.30 -4.67 10.13
C PHE A 106 -1.57 -4.92 11.62
N ASP A 107 -2.43 -5.87 11.97
CA ASP A 107 -2.60 -6.29 13.37
C ASP A 107 -1.27 -6.79 13.97
N GLU A 108 -0.53 -7.60 13.22
CA GLU A 108 0.76 -8.14 13.69
C GLU A 108 1.80 -7.03 13.88
N HIS A 109 1.83 -6.05 12.97
CA HIS A 109 2.67 -4.86 13.11
C HIS A 109 2.36 -4.10 14.41
N LEU A 110 1.07 -3.84 14.67
CA LEU A 110 0.63 -3.13 15.87
C LEU A 110 0.97 -3.89 17.17
N ARG A 111 0.79 -5.22 17.22
CA ARG A 111 1.17 -6.04 18.38
C ARG A 111 2.68 -5.97 18.65
N THR A 112 3.49 -6.04 17.60
CA THR A 112 4.95 -5.94 17.71
C THR A 112 5.40 -4.57 18.22
N MET A 113 4.62 -3.51 17.95
CA MET A 113 4.85 -2.18 18.49
C MET A 113 4.46 -2.03 19.96
N GLU A 114 3.37 -2.65 20.40
CA GLU A 114 2.88 -2.60 21.79
C GLU A 114 3.75 -3.43 22.75
N GLY A 115 4.41 -4.47 22.25
CA GLY A 115 5.33 -5.31 23.01
C GLY A 115 6.76 -4.74 23.17
N LYS A 116 6.99 -3.48 22.80
CA LYS A 116 8.30 -2.80 22.89
C LYS A 116 8.27 -1.59 23.82
#